data_AF-A0AA87ILI8-F1
#
_entry.id   AF-A0AA87ILI8-F1
#
_cell.length_a   1.000
_cell.length_b   1.000
_cell.length_c   1.000
_cell.angle_alpha   90.00
_cell.angle_beta   90.00
_cell.angle_gamma   90.00
#
_symmetry.space_group_name_H-M   'P 1'
#
loop_
_entity.id
_entity.type
_entity.pdbx_description
1 polymer ?
#
loop_
_entity_poly.entity_id
_entity_poly.type
_entity_poly.pdbx_seq_one_letter_code
_entity_poly.pdbx_strand_id
1 'polypeptide(L)'
;MYRQYCDATLCSNLAMLLSLASLSISALASQPFWMLVFGLVLVFFGFFMSFILLSLLQEMYPERKLPSVSDKNYAEKLLDVSDDGEKHVMLGGLYKTYLTMNSLLIGAVVLLLFYSIVSESSQLFSIFVVVVILVVTNTQYQLSLRNK
;
A
#
# COMPACT_ATOMS: atom_id res chain seq x y z
N MET A 1 -2.88 -22.04 8.06
CA MET A 1 -3.35 -21.55 6.76
C MET A 1 -3.46 -20.03 6.74
N TYR A 2 -4.32 -19.40 7.56
CA TYR A 2 -4.45 -17.93 7.60
C TYR A 2 -3.12 -17.17 7.84
N ARG A 3 -2.26 -17.62 8.77
CA ARG A 3 -0.95 -16.98 9.01
C ARG A 3 -0.06 -16.98 7.77
N GLN A 4 0.05 -18.12 7.10
CA GLN A 4 0.85 -18.25 5.87
C GLN A 4 0.31 -17.38 4.74
N TYR A 5 -1.02 -17.21 4.66
CA TYR A 5 -1.65 -16.28 3.74
C TYR A 5 -1.24 -14.82 4.02
N CYS A 6 -1.30 -14.40 5.28
CA CYS A 6 -0.88 -13.05 5.68
C CYS A 6 0.61 -12.83 5.40
N ASP A 7 1.47 -13.79 5.73
CA ASP A 7 2.91 -13.72 5.47
C ASP A 7 3.21 -13.65 3.97
N ALA A 8 2.53 -14.46 3.15
CA ALA A 8 2.67 -14.44 1.69
C ALA A 8 2.19 -13.11 1.08
N THR A 9 1.08 -12.57 1.58
CA THR A 9 0.55 -11.26 1.16
C THR A 9 1.53 -10.14 1.52
N LEU A 10 2.11 -10.18 2.72
CA LEU A 10 3.14 -9.23 3.15
C LEU A 10 4.39 -9.33 2.27
N CYS A 11 4.89 -10.53 2.01
CA CYS A 11 6.03 -10.76 1.13
C CYS A 11 5.77 -10.27 -0.30
N SER A 12 4.58 -10.53 -0.86
CA SER A 12 4.20 -10.06 -2.19
C SER A 12 4.17 -8.53 -2.27
N ASN A 13 3.55 -7.87 -1.29
CA ASN A 13 3.50 -6.41 -1.23
C ASN A 13 4.91 -5.79 -1.09
N LEU A 14 5.76 -6.36 -0.23
CA LEU A 14 7.14 -5.89 -0.07
C LEU A 14 7.95 -6.10 -1.35
N ALA A 15 7.81 -7.26 -2.00
CA ALA A 15 8.50 -7.54 -3.26
C ALA A 15 8.10 -6.55 -4.36
N MET A 16 6.82 -6.19 -4.44
CA MET A 16 6.32 -5.18 -5.38
C MET A 16 6.88 -3.78 -5.09
N LEU A 17 6.93 -3.38 -3.81
CA LEU A 17 7.49 -2.07 -3.44
C LEU A 17 8.99 -1.99 -3.72
N LEU A 18 9.74 -3.07 -3.43
CA LEU A 18 11.18 -3.14 -3.71
C LEU A 18 11.48 -3.19 -5.21
N SER A 19 10.66 -3.88 -6.00
CA SER A 19 10.83 -3.90 -7.46
C SER A 19 10.56 -2.52 -8.06
N LEU A 20 9.56 -1.79 -7.57
CA LEU A 20 9.29 -0.42 -7.99
C LEU A 20 10.45 0.54 -7.62
N ALA A 21 10.99 0.42 -6.41
CA ALA A 21 12.15 1.21 -6.00
C ALA A 21 13.38 0.91 -6.86
N SER A 22 13.65 -0.37 -7.13
CA SER A 22 14.74 -0.82 -8.00
C SER A 22 14.62 -0.28 -9.42
N LEU A 23 13.41 -0.32 -10.00
CA LEU A 23 13.13 0.23 -11.33
C LEU A 23 13.38 1.75 -11.35
N SER A 24 12.91 2.46 -10.32
CA SER A 24 13.07 3.92 -10.21
C SER A 24 14.54 4.31 -10.14
N ILE A 25 15.33 3.62 -9.31
CA ILE A 25 16.79 3.84 -9.20
C ILE A 25 17.48 3.52 -10.52
N SER A 26 17.15 2.39 -11.15
CA SER A 26 17.75 1.99 -12.43
C SER A 26 17.47 3.00 -13.54
N ALA A 27 16.27 3.58 -13.56
CA ALA A 27 15.89 4.63 -14.52
C ALA A 27 16.67 5.93 -14.31
N LEU A 28 16.90 6.31 -13.05
CA LEU A 28 17.66 7.52 -12.71
C LEU A 28 19.18 7.33 -12.90
N ALA A 29 19.69 6.13 -12.68
CA ALA A 29 21.12 5.82 -12.75
C ALA A 29 21.63 5.48 -14.16
N SER A 30 20.84 5.71 -15.22
CA SER A 30 21.18 5.46 -16.63
C SER A 30 21.78 4.07 -16.89
N GLN A 31 21.24 3.06 -16.20
CA GLN A 31 21.66 1.66 -16.32
C GLN A 31 21.31 1.08 -17.70
N PRO A 32 21.96 -0.03 -18.13
CA PRO A 32 21.67 -0.63 -19.43
C PRO A 32 20.19 -0.98 -19.57
N PHE A 33 19.67 -0.80 -20.78
CA PHE A 33 18.25 -0.98 -21.11
C PHE A 33 17.66 -2.32 -20.60
N TRP A 34 18.44 -3.39 -20.62
CA TRP A 34 18.04 -4.71 -20.12
C TRP A 34 17.65 -4.72 -18.64
N MET A 35 18.31 -3.93 -17.78
CA MET A 35 17.95 -3.84 -16.36
C MET A 35 16.62 -3.12 -16.14
N LEU A 36 16.30 -2.13 -16.99
CA LEU A 36 15.00 -1.45 -16.96
C LEU A 36 13.87 -2.41 -17.36
N VAL A 37 14.06 -3.16 -18.44
CA VAL A 37 13.08 -4.16 -18.90
C VAL A 37 12.86 -5.22 -17.82
N PHE A 38 13.94 -5.72 -17.21
CA PHE A 38 13.85 -6.71 -16.14
C PHE A 38 13.12 -6.17 -14.90
N GLY A 39 13.44 -4.94 -14.47
CA GLY A 39 12.75 -4.28 -13.37
C GLY A 39 11.25 -4.09 -13.64
N LEU A 40 10.90 -3.72 -14.86
CA LEU A 40 9.51 -3.57 -15.28
C LEU A 40 8.76 -4.91 -15.23
N VAL A 41 9.36 -5.99 -15.73
CA VAL A 41 8.79 -7.34 -15.64
C VAL A 41 8.57 -7.75 -14.17
N LEU A 42 9.50 -7.45 -13.27
CA LEU A 42 9.35 -7.76 -11.85
C LEU A 42 8.19 -6.98 -11.18
N VAL A 43 7.97 -5.73 -11.56
CA VAL A 43 6.83 -4.94 -11.06
C VAL A 43 5.52 -5.57 -11.54
N PHE A 44 5.41 -5.91 -12.83
CA PHE A 44 4.22 -6.58 -13.37
C PHE A 44 3.97 -7.95 -12.73
N PHE A 45 5.03 -8.73 -12.52
CA PHE A 45 4.93 -10.01 -11.84
C PHE A 45 4.47 -9.86 -10.38
N GLY A 46 5.00 -8.88 -9.65
CA GLY A 46 4.58 -8.56 -8.29
C GLY A 46 3.10 -8.20 -8.23
N PHE A 47 2.65 -7.33 -9.13
CA PHE A 47 1.24 -6.96 -9.27
C PHE A 47 0.36 -8.18 -9.53
N PHE A 48 0.74 -9.04 -10.47
CA PHE A 48 0.00 -10.25 -10.79
C PHE A 48 -0.11 -11.22 -9.60
N MET A 49 0.99 -11.39 -8.84
CA MET A 49 1.01 -12.19 -7.63
C MET A 49 0.06 -11.65 -6.56
N SER A 50 0.00 -10.33 -6.36
CA SER A 50 -0.94 -9.74 -5.40
C SER A 50 -2.41 -10.03 -5.76
N PHE A 51 -2.76 -10.05 -7.06
CA PHE A 51 -4.11 -10.43 -7.52
C PHE A 51 -4.43 -11.90 -7.28
N ILE A 52 -3.48 -12.81 -7.53
CA ILE A 52 -3.65 -14.24 -7.27
C ILE A 52 -3.86 -14.50 -5.77
N LEU A 53 -3.03 -13.88 -4.93
CA LEU A 53 -3.14 -13.99 -3.48
C LEU A 53 -4.50 -13.50 -2.99
N LEU A 54 -5.04 -12.41 -3.53
CA LEU A 54 -6.38 -11.97 -3.14
C LEU A 54 -7.48 -12.99 -3.51
N SER A 55 -7.33 -13.71 -4.63
CA SER A 55 -8.29 -14.74 -5.07
C SER A 55 -8.18 -16.04 -4.26
N LEU A 56 -6.96 -16.40 -3.83
CA LEU A 56 -6.68 -17.59 -3.01
C LEU A 56 -7.43 -17.56 -1.66
N LEU A 57 -7.70 -16.38 -1.10
CA LEU A 57 -8.45 -16.28 0.16
C LEU A 57 -9.84 -16.92 0.05
N GLN A 58 -10.51 -16.76 -1.10
CA GLN A 58 -11.84 -17.34 -1.34
C GLN A 58 -11.78 -18.86 -1.45
N GLU A 59 -10.71 -19.39 -2.05
CA GLU A 59 -10.51 -20.83 -2.24
C GLU A 59 -10.05 -21.53 -0.96
N MET A 60 -9.34 -20.83 -0.08
CA MET A 60 -8.92 -21.35 1.23
C MET A 60 -10.07 -21.45 2.24
N TYR A 61 -11.08 -20.58 2.11
CA TYR A 61 -12.24 -20.51 3.02
C TYR A 61 -13.56 -20.44 2.23
N PRO A 62 -13.88 -21.46 1.41
CA PRO A 62 -15.07 -21.44 0.55
C PRO A 62 -16.38 -21.38 1.34
N GLU A 63 -16.39 -21.90 2.56
CA GLU A 63 -17.53 -21.90 3.47
C GLU A 63 -17.91 -20.49 3.94
N ARG A 64 -16.98 -19.54 3.94
CA ARG A 64 -17.21 -18.16 4.40
C ARG A 64 -17.91 -17.28 3.35
N LYS A 65 -18.12 -17.74 2.12
CA LYS A 65 -18.75 -16.95 1.02
C LYS A 65 -18.17 -15.53 0.91
N LEU A 66 -16.84 -15.44 0.96
CA LEU A 66 -16.11 -14.17 0.91
C LEU A 66 -16.44 -13.41 -0.39
N PRO A 67 -16.64 -12.07 -0.33
CA PRO A 67 -16.92 -11.28 -1.54
C PRO A 67 -15.77 -11.39 -2.54
N SER A 68 -16.07 -11.23 -3.82
CA SER A 68 -15.07 -11.18 -4.87
C SER A 68 -14.35 -9.83 -4.86
N VAL A 69 -13.06 -9.82 -5.18
CA VAL A 69 -12.25 -8.59 -5.20
C VAL A 69 -12.81 -7.51 -6.13
N SER A 70 -13.58 -7.91 -7.14
CA SER A 70 -14.23 -7.02 -8.11
C SER A 70 -15.56 -6.43 -7.60
N ASP A 71 -16.01 -6.82 -6.40
CA ASP A 71 -17.23 -6.29 -5.81
C ASP A 71 -17.10 -4.79 -5.45
N LYS A 72 -18.06 -3.98 -5.89
CA LYS A 72 -18.07 -2.52 -5.64
C LYS A 72 -17.98 -2.16 -4.14
N ASN A 73 -18.61 -2.97 -3.27
CA ASN A 73 -18.58 -2.78 -1.83
C ASN A 73 -17.78 -3.90 -1.14
N TYR A 74 -16.66 -4.32 -1.74
CA TYR A 74 -15.84 -5.42 -1.22
C TYR A 74 -15.49 -5.25 0.26
N ALA A 75 -15.05 -4.05 0.68
CA ALA A 75 -14.66 -3.79 2.07
C ALA A 75 -15.82 -3.95 3.07
N GLU A 76 -17.01 -3.46 2.72
CA GLU A 76 -18.20 -3.56 3.55
C GLU A 76 -18.68 -5.02 3.64
N LYS A 77 -18.81 -5.69 2.50
CA LYS A 77 -19.18 -7.12 2.43
C LYS A 77 -18.18 -8.01 3.17
N LEU A 78 -16.89 -7.67 3.12
CA LEU A 78 -15.85 -8.42 3.82
C LEU A 78 -16.02 -8.26 5.33
N LEU A 79 -16.24 -7.03 5.80
CA LEU A 79 -16.52 -6.77 7.22
C LEU A 79 -17.83 -7.42 7.67
N ASP A 80 -18.86 -7.52 6.84
CA ASP A 80 -20.12 -8.17 7.22
C ASP A 80 -19.98 -9.68 7.45
N VAL A 81 -19.12 -10.32 6.67
CA VAL A 81 -18.84 -11.77 6.74
C VAL A 81 -17.84 -12.12 7.84
N SER A 82 -16.99 -11.18 8.26
CA SER A 82 -16.03 -11.37 9.35
C SER A 82 -16.70 -11.51 10.72
N ASP A 83 -16.06 -12.27 11.61
CA ASP A 83 -16.47 -12.35 13.02
C ASP A 83 -16.15 -11.05 13.78
N ASP A 84 -16.84 -10.74 14.87
CA ASP A 84 -16.68 -9.51 15.65
C ASP A 84 -15.25 -9.35 16.18
N GLY A 85 -14.61 -10.46 16.57
CA GLY A 85 -13.20 -10.47 16.95
C GLY A 85 -12.27 -10.11 15.79
N GLU A 86 -12.53 -10.64 14.58
CA GLU A 86 -11.76 -10.33 13.37
C GLU A 86 -11.96 -8.86 12.96
N LYS A 87 -13.20 -8.34 13.00
CA LYS A 87 -13.50 -6.93 12.74
C LYS A 87 -12.74 -6.01 13.70
N HIS A 88 -12.71 -6.34 15.00
CA HIS A 88 -12.00 -5.54 15.99
C HIS A 88 -10.50 -5.44 15.67
N VAL A 89 -9.88 -6.57 15.32
CA VAL A 89 -8.45 -6.62 14.94
C VAL A 89 -8.20 -5.86 13.63
N MET A 90 -9.05 -6.04 12.62
CA MET A 90 -8.91 -5.37 11.31
C MET A 90 -9.07 -3.85 11.43
N LEU A 91 -10.11 -3.37 12.10
CA LEU A 91 -10.37 -1.93 12.28
C LEU A 91 -9.33 -1.28 13.19
N GLY A 92 -8.93 -1.95 14.28
CA GLY A 92 -7.86 -1.49 15.15
C GLY A 92 -6.51 -1.42 14.42
N GLY A 93 -6.23 -2.42 13.57
CA GLY A 93 -5.07 -2.43 12.67
C GLY A 93 -5.11 -1.27 11.67
N LEU A 94 -6.26 -1.05 11.01
CA LEU A 94 -6.45 0.05 10.05
C LEU A 94 -6.21 1.42 10.70
N TYR A 95 -6.74 1.64 11.91
CA TYR A 95 -6.55 2.89 12.63
C TYR A 95 -5.08 3.12 13.01
N LYS A 96 -4.40 2.10 13.54
CA LYS A 96 -2.96 2.18 13.84
C LYS A 96 -2.12 2.44 12.59
N THR A 97 -2.44 1.78 11.48
CA THR A 97 -1.76 1.98 10.20
C THR A 97 -1.99 3.39 9.66
N TYR A 98 -3.19 3.94 9.78
CA TYR A 98 -3.48 5.33 9.41
C TYR A 98 -2.63 6.32 10.20
N LEU A 99 -2.53 6.17 11.53
CA LEU A 99 -1.69 7.03 12.37
C LEU A 99 -0.21 6.91 12.01
N THR A 100 0.30 5.69 11.83
CA THR A 100 1.69 5.44 11.44
C THR A 100 1.99 6.01 10.06
N MET A 101 1.12 5.81 9.07
CA MET A 101 1.25 6.36 7.72
C MET A 101 1.33 7.88 7.75
N ASN A 102 0.43 8.54 8.49
CA ASN A 102 0.39 9.98 8.63
C ASN A 102 1.68 10.53 9.26
N SER A 103 2.12 9.91 10.36
CA SER A 103 3.40 10.20 11.02
C SER A 103 4.60 10.07 10.06
N LEU A 104 4.66 8.96 9.30
CA LEU A 104 5.74 8.72 8.34
C LEU A 104 5.74 9.70 7.18
N LEU A 105 4.57 10.09 6.66
CA LEU A 105 4.48 11.09 5.59
C LEU A 105 4.92 12.48 6.08
N ILE A 106 4.56 12.86 7.30
CA ILE A 106 5.07 14.10 7.93
C ILE A 106 6.59 14.01 8.07
N GLY A 107 7.11 12.89 8.58
CA GLY A 107 8.54 12.62 8.66
C GLY A 107 9.24 12.70 7.30
N ALA A 108 8.61 12.19 6.24
CA ALA A 108 9.13 12.24 4.88
C ALA A 108 9.24 13.69 4.37
N VAL A 109 8.26 14.56 4.64
CA VAL A 109 8.34 15.99 4.29
C VAL A 109 9.53 16.65 5.00
N VAL A 110 9.72 16.39 6.30
CA VAL A 110 10.85 16.92 7.07
C VAL A 110 12.19 16.44 6.50
N LEU A 111 12.30 15.15 6.16
CA LEU A 111 13.50 14.58 5.55
C LEU A 111 13.79 15.16 4.16
N LEU A 112 12.77 15.34 3.32
CA LEU A 112 12.92 15.95 2.00
C LEU A 112 13.33 17.41 2.08
N LEU A 113 12.78 18.17 3.04
CA LEU A 113 13.20 19.54 3.31
C LEU A 113 14.67 19.61 3.74
N PHE A 114 15.07 18.76 4.69
CA PHE A 114 16.46 18.69 5.15
C PHE A 114 17.41 18.33 3.99
N TYR A 115 17.06 17.31 3.20
CA TYR A 115 17.83 16.92 2.02
C TYR A 115 17.94 18.07 1.00
N SER A 116 16.84 18.80 0.76
CA SER A 116 16.83 19.93 -0.18
C SER A 116 17.75 21.07 0.24
N ILE A 117 17.82 21.37 1.55
CA ILE A 117 18.71 22.40 2.09
C ILE A 117 20.18 21.96 1.99
N VAL A 118 20.50 20.72 2.38
CA VAL A 118 21.88 20.23 2.42
C VAL A 118 22.47 19.98 1.03
N SER A 119 21.66 19.48 0.09
CA SER A 119 22.11 19.15 -1.27
C SER A 119 21.99 20.30 -2.26
N GLU A 120 21.40 21.42 -1.85
CA GLU A 120 20.99 22.57 -2.71
C GLU A 120 20.09 22.16 -3.90
N SER A 121 19.62 20.90 -3.93
CA SER A 121 18.75 20.36 -4.96
C SER A 121 17.29 20.59 -4.58
N SER A 122 16.51 21.14 -5.50
CA SER A 122 15.09 21.43 -5.25
C SER A 122 14.27 20.15 -5.14
N GLN A 123 13.65 19.94 -3.97
CA GLN A 123 12.67 18.86 -3.74
C GLN A 123 11.22 19.36 -3.66
N LEU A 124 10.97 20.58 -4.14
CA LEU A 124 9.65 21.23 -4.02
C LEU A 124 8.51 20.39 -4.59
N PHE A 125 8.74 19.76 -5.74
CA PHE A 125 7.73 18.90 -6.38
C PHE A 125 7.38 17.69 -5.50
N SER A 126 8.38 16.97 -4.99
CA SER A 126 8.20 15.81 -4.10
C SER A 126 7.45 16.20 -2.82
N ILE A 127 7.83 17.32 -2.20
CA ILE A 127 7.18 17.85 -1.00
C ILE A 127 5.71 18.18 -1.28
N PHE A 128 5.43 18.88 -2.40
CA PHE A 128 4.07 19.23 -2.79
C PHE A 128 3.18 17.98 -2.96
N VAL A 129 3.68 16.95 -3.65
CA VAL A 129 2.95 15.69 -3.84
C VAL A 129 2.64 15.02 -2.50
N VAL A 130 3.61 14.93 -1.58
CA VAL A 130 3.39 14.32 -0.26
C VAL A 130 2.36 15.12 0.56
N VAL A 131 2.41 16.46 0.51
CA VAL A 131 1.43 17.32 1.20
C VAL A 131 0.02 17.12 0.65
N VAL A 132 -0.16 17.00 -0.68
CA VAL A 132 -1.46 16.69 -1.28
C VAL A 132 -1.99 15.35 -0.80
N ILE A 133 -1.14 14.31 -0.75
CA ILE A 133 -1.52 12.99 -0.22
C ILE A 133 -1.96 13.11 1.25
N LEU A 134 -1.22 13.86 2.08
CA LEU A 134 -1.58 14.11 3.47
C LEU A 134 -2.94 14.81 3.59
N VAL A 135 -3.18 15.87 2.83
CA VAL A 135 -4.45 16.60 2.86
C VAL A 135 -5.61 15.70 2.46
N VAL A 136 -5.48 14.95 1.35
CA VAL A 136 -6.54 14.07 0.86
C VAL A 136 -6.84 12.97 1.87
N THR A 137 -5.83 12.26 2.37
CA THR A 137 -6.01 11.15 3.32
C THR A 137 -6.60 11.60 4.66
N ASN A 138 -6.14 12.73 5.21
CA ASN A 138 -6.71 13.30 6.42
C ASN A 138 -8.15 13.77 6.22
N THR A 139 -8.43 14.45 5.10
CA THR A 139 -9.78 14.93 4.79
C THR A 139 -10.75 13.77 4.63
N GLN A 140 -10.39 12.75 3.85
CA GLN A 140 -11.23 11.55 3.66
C GLN A 140 -11.52 10.86 5.00
N TYR A 141 -10.51 10.69 5.86
CA TYR A 141 -10.68 10.06 7.16
C TYR A 141 -11.64 10.86 8.06
N GLN A 142 -11.43 12.18 8.17
CA GLN A 142 -12.27 13.03 9.01
C GLN A 142 -13.71 13.16 8.49
N LEU A 143 -13.90 13.24 7.16
CA LEU A 143 -15.25 13.25 6.58
C LEU A 143 -15.97 11.93 6.81
N SER A 144 -15.26 10.80 6.71
CA SER A 144 -15.83 9.47 6.97
C SER A 144 -16.24 9.28 8.42
N LEU A 145 -15.50 9.88 9.37
CA LEU A 145 -15.87 9.88 10.79
C LEU A 145 -17.02 10.84 11.10
N ARG A 146 -17.04 12.02 10.48
CA ARG A 146 -18.08 13.04 10.69
C ARG A 146 -19.46 12.60 10.20
N ASN A 147 -19.49 11.77 9.16
CA ASN A 147 -20.74 11.27 8.57
C ASN A 147 -21.27 10.00 9.29
N LYS A 148 -20.74 9.66 10.47
CA LYS A 148 -21.34 8.72 11.42
C LYS A 148 -22.37 9.44 12.28
#